data_AF-X6JXH3-F1
#
_entry.id   AF-X6JXH3-F1
#
_cell.length_a   1.000
_cell.length_b   1.000
_cell.length_c   1.000
_cell.angle_alpha   90.00
_cell.angle_beta   90.00
_cell.angle_gamma   90.00
#
_symmetry.space_group_name_H-M   'P 1'
#
loop_
_entity.id
_entity.type
_entity.pdbx_description
1 polymer ?
#
loop_
_entity_poly.entity_id
_entity_poly.type
_entity_poly.pdbx_seq_one_letter_code
_entity_poly.pdbx_strand_id
1 'polypeptide(L)' 'MTALVEKTPDSDLLREMIGFAAERLMELEVGAATGAAYGEKSPLRTAQRNGYRECNWETRAGTVEL' A
#
# COMPACT_ATOMS: atom_id res chain seq x y z
N MET A 1 20.54 -21.69 -22.91
CA MET A 1 19.34 -20.91 -23.24
C MET A 1 18.30 -21.16 -22.16
N THR A 2 18.56 -20.63 -20.95
CA THR A 2 17.78 -20.90 -19.73
C THR A 2 18.06 -19.77 -18.75
N ALA A 3 17.61 -18.56 -19.06
CA ALA A 3 17.73 -17.42 -18.14
C ALA A 3 16.65 -16.36 -18.27
N LEU A 4 15.72 -16.47 -19.23
CA LEU A 4 14.79 -15.37 -19.54
C LEU A 4 13.30 -15.71 -19.33
N VAL A 5 12.96 -16.95 -18.98
CA VAL A 5 11.55 -17.39 -18.90
C VAL A 5 11.03 -17.57 -17.46
N GLU A 6 11.88 -17.65 -16.44
CA GLU A 6 11.43 -17.89 -15.05
C GLU A 6 11.28 -16.64 -14.17
N LYS A 7 11.81 -15.47 -14.59
CA LYS A 7 11.95 -14.31 -13.67
C LYS A 7 10.81 -13.28 -13.71
N THR A 8 9.92 -13.36 -14.68
CA THR A 8 8.82 -12.39 -14.87
C THR A 8 7.65 -12.60 -13.89
N PRO A 9 7.10 -13.82 -13.70
CA PRO A 9 5.93 -14.01 -12.83
C PRO A 9 6.22 -13.75 -11.34
N ASP A 10 7.46 -13.97 -10.89
CA ASP A 10 7.88 -13.68 -9.51
C ASP A 10 7.90 -12.17 -9.22
N SER A 11 8.45 -11.37 -10.13
CA SER A 11 8.53 -9.91 -9.92
C SER A 11 7.15 -9.24 -9.95
N ASP A 12 6.22 -9.76 -10.76
CA ASP A 12 4.86 -9.25 -10.86
C ASP A 12 4.07 -9.58 -9.58
N LEU A 13 4.14 -10.83 -9.12
CA LEU A 13 3.53 -11.25 -7.86
C LEU A 13 4.10 -10.47 -6.66
N LEU A 14 5.42 -10.27 -6.60
CA LEU A 14 6.06 -9.51 -5.54
C LEU A 14 5.58 -8.06 -5.53
N ARG A 15 5.43 -7.43 -6.70
CA ARG A 15 4.91 -6.07 -6.81
C ARG A 15 3.47 -5.96 -6.32
N GLU A 16 2.61 -6.91 -6.68
CA GLU A 16 1.23 -6.98 -6.18
C GLU A 16 1.18 -7.18 -4.66
N MET A 17 2.01 -8.07 -4.11
CA MET A 17 2.10 -8.30 -2.66
C MET A 17 2.60 -7.07 -1.90
N ILE A 18 3.58 -6.36 -2.46
CA ILE A 18 4.10 -5.11 -1.88
C ILE A 18 2.99 -4.05 -1.89
N GLY A 19 2.28 -3.87 -3.01
CA GLY A 19 1.17 -2.92 -3.10
C GLY A 19 0.08 -3.21 -2.07
N PHE A 20 -0.36 -4.47 -2.02
CA PHE A 20 -1.34 -4.93 -1.04
C PHE A 20 -0.91 -4.67 0.40
N ALA A 21 0.32 -5.02 0.76
CA ALA A 21 0.84 -4.81 2.11
C ALA A 21 0.95 -3.31 2.43
N ALA A 22 1.44 -2.50 1.49
CA ALA A 22 1.58 -1.05 1.67
C ALA A 22 0.23 -0.39 1.94
N GLU A 23 -0.81 -0.70 1.17
CA GLU A 23 -2.17 -0.18 1.42
C GLU A 23 -2.66 -0.49 2.84
N ARG A 24 -2.45 -1.72 3.33
CA ARG A 24 -2.90 -2.11 4.67
C ARG A 24 -2.11 -1.41 5.77
N LEU A 25 -0.80 -1.23 5.57
CA LEU A 25 0.03 -0.50 6.52
C LEU A 25 -0.38 0.98 6.55
N MET A 26 -0.61 1.61 5.39
CA MET A 26 -1.12 2.98 5.32
C MET A 26 -2.46 3.13 6.05
N GLU A 27 -3.39 2.18 5.87
CA GLU A 27 -4.67 2.17 6.59
C GLU A 27 -4.51 2.17 8.12
N LEU A 28 -3.60 1.33 8.63
CA LEU A 28 -3.29 1.22 10.06
C LEU A 28 -2.63 2.49 10.59
N GLU A 29 -1.61 2.99 9.89
CA GLU A 29 -0.88 4.20 10.25
C GLU A 29 -1.80 5.43 10.28
N VAL A 30 -2.64 5.61 9.27
CA VAL A 30 -3.61 6.71 9.23
C VAL A 30 -4.60 6.57 10.37
N GLY A 31 -5.11 5.37 10.66
CA GLY A 31 -6.02 5.15 11.78
C GLY A 31 -5.40 5.54 13.13
N ALA A 32 -4.14 5.16 13.35
CA ALA A 32 -3.38 5.54 14.53
C ALA A 32 -3.15 7.06 14.60
N ALA A 33 -2.77 7.69 13.49
CA ALA A 33 -2.54 9.13 13.41
C ALA A 33 -3.83 9.95 13.62
N THR A 34 -4.97 9.47 13.12
CA THR A 34 -6.28 10.13 13.31
C THR A 34 -6.92 9.82 14.67
N GLY A 35 -6.39 8.84 15.42
CA GLY A 35 -6.94 8.40 16.72
C GLY A 35 -8.23 7.56 16.61
N ALA A 36 -8.54 7.05 15.43
CA ALA A 36 -9.75 6.28 15.12
C ALA A 36 -9.64 5.63 13.75
N ALA A 37 -10.22 4.44 13.57
CA ALA A 37 -10.26 3.76 12.26
C ALA A 37 -11.21 4.48 11.27
N TYR A 38 -11.20 4.05 10.00
CA TYR A 38 -12.10 4.59 8.99
C TYR A 38 -13.57 4.36 9.35
N GLY A 39 -14.39 5.40 9.33
CA GLY A 39 -15.83 5.34 9.65
C GLY A 39 -16.19 5.13 11.13
N GLU A 40 -15.21 4.81 11.98
CA GLU A 40 -15.43 4.62 13.42
C GLU A 40 -15.87 5.93 14.08
N LYS A 41 -16.87 5.93 14.96
CA LYS A 41 -17.19 7.12 15.78
C LYS A 41 -16.38 7.07 17.06
N SER A 42 -15.42 7.98 17.22
CA SER A 42 -14.57 8.06 18.41
C SER A 42 -14.40 9.52 18.86
N PRO A 43 -14.52 9.82 20.17
CA PRO A 43 -14.23 11.14 20.71
C PRO A 43 -12.74 11.48 20.68
N LEU A 44 -11.86 10.49 20.48
CA LEU A 44 -10.41 10.68 20.36
C LEU A 44 -9.97 11.11 18.95
N ARG A 45 -10.90 11.18 17.97
CA ARG A 45 -10.55 11.55 16.60
C ARG A 45 -10.03 12.99 16.53
N THR A 46 -8.85 13.15 15.96
CA THR A 46 -8.18 14.46 15.81
C THR A 46 -8.20 15.02 14.39
N ALA A 47 -8.35 14.16 13.37
CA ALA A 47 -8.36 14.55 11.96
C ALA A 47 -9.30 13.67 11.12
N GLN A 48 -9.69 14.17 9.95
CA GLN A 48 -10.53 13.47 8.98
C GLN A 48 -9.71 13.11 7.74
N ARG A 49 -10.04 11.98 7.11
CA ARG A 49 -9.38 11.55 5.87
C ARG A 49 -9.87 12.35 4.68
N ASN A 50 -8.96 12.68 3.77
CA ASN A 50 -9.22 13.48 2.56
C ASN A 50 -9.08 12.65 1.26
N GLY A 51 -9.49 11.38 1.32
CA GLY A 51 -9.33 10.44 0.21
C GLY A 51 -7.88 10.05 -0.08
N TYR A 52 -7.71 9.26 -1.13
CA TYR A 52 -6.42 8.81 -1.66
C TYR A 52 -6.06 9.56 -2.94
N ARG A 53 -4.78 9.54 -3.29
CA ARG A 53 -4.24 10.07 -4.55
C ARG A 53 -3.29 9.04 -5.13
N GLU A 54 -3.34 8.88 -6.44
CA GLU A 54 -2.44 8.00 -7.18
C GLU A 54 -0.97 8.38 -6.92
N CYS A 55 -0.14 7.37 -6.66
CA CYS A 55 1.27 7.52 -6.38
C CYS A 55 2.05 6.33 -6.92
N ASN A 56 2.94 6.58 -7.88
CA ASN A 56 3.88 5.56 -8.35
C ASN A 56 5.06 5.47 -7.39
N TRP A 57 5.27 4.28 -6.84
CA TRP A 57 6.36 3.98 -5.93
C TRP A 57 7.41 3.07 -6.57
N GLU A 58 8.60 3.62 -6.78
CA GLU A 58 9.73 2.87 -7.32
C GLU A 58 10.33 1.92 -6.27
N THR A 59 10.32 0.61 -6.57
CA THR A 59 10.90 -0.43 -5.71
C THR A 59 11.88 -1.33 -6.48
N ARG A 60 12.57 -2.22 -5.76
CA ARG A 60 13.45 -3.22 -6.41
C ARG A 60 12.69 -4.27 -7.24
N ALA A 61 11.39 -4.44 -6.98
CA ALA A 61 10.50 -5.32 -7.75
C ALA A 61 9.82 -4.60 -8.93
N GLY A 62 10.22 -3.35 -9.20
CA GLY A 62 9.62 -2.46 -10.20
C GLY A 62 8.74 -1.36 -9.57
N THR A 63 8.10 -0.57 -10.43
CA THR A 63 7.16 0.49 -10.05
C THR A 63 5.86 -0.11 -9.55
N VAL A 64 5.48 0.14 -8.28
CA VAL A 64 4.17 -0.21 -7.71
C VAL A 64 3.24 1.00 -7.90
N GLU A 65 2.07 0.79 -8.48
CA GLU A 65 1.02 1.82 -8.55
C GLU A 65 0.19 1.74 -7.25
N LEU A 66 0.14 2.83 -6.48
CA LEU A 66 -0.59 2.97 -5.21
C LEU A 66 -1.64 4.09 -5.27
#